data_AF-A0A5A9Z4I2-F1
#
_entry.id   AF-A0A5A9Z4I2-F1
#
_cell.length_a   1.000
_cell.length_b   1.000
_cell.length_c   1.000
_cell.angle_alpha   90.00
_cell.angle_beta   90.00
_cell.angle_gamma   90.00
#
_symmetry.space_group_name_H-M   'P 1'
#
loop_
_entity.id
_entity.type
_entity.pdbx_description
1 polymer ?
#
loop_
_entity_poly.entity_id
_entity_poly.type
_entity_poly.pdbx_seq_one_letter_code
_entity_poly.pdbx_strand_id
1 'polypeptide(L)'
;MPVIRVNCDDAGLVLHREAGSADAALARAARESAGPVIVMVHGFSFRPGYGAHCPHEHILSMEDGPSWKAKSWPRGLGFGSGMADEGLGLALGWEARGTIWDAYRRAAIAGRALARAVRIIRAATPGREVHAIGHSLGARVVMRAMAQLEPGTVRRAILLNPAEFRGAAEAALARGAGPGAEVIAVTGRENAGFDMMLERLVGPVRRGRLRPGDRVLGRAPLDGPGQVTLRLDRSEVVARLAALGHPLGEKRPAVCHWSPYLRRGALPLYAALMRQPEAIALDKLRVAAPRAASEVAPVTWRPLLALLPMGRNAPS
;
A
#
# COMPACT_ATOMS: atom_id res chain seq x y z
N MET A 1 -22.50 5.82 3.90
CA MET A 1 -21.28 6.43 3.35
C MET A 1 -20.32 5.31 2.95
N PRO A 2 -19.85 5.24 1.70
CA PRO A 2 -18.98 4.14 1.27
C PRO A 2 -17.61 4.13 1.92
N VAL A 3 -17.13 5.28 2.41
CA VAL A 3 -15.77 5.42 2.94
C VAL A 3 -15.80 6.01 4.34
N ILE A 4 -15.24 5.27 5.30
CA ILE A 4 -14.98 5.76 6.66
C ILE A 4 -13.52 6.23 6.76
N ARG A 5 -13.32 7.41 7.35
CA ARG A 5 -12.00 8.05 7.51
C ARG A 5 -11.56 7.97 8.96
N VAL A 6 -10.49 7.21 9.19
CA VAL A 6 -9.96 6.96 10.54
C VAL A 6 -8.48 7.32 10.56
N ASN A 7 -8.01 7.85 11.68
CA ASN A 7 -6.60 8.09 11.93
C ASN A 7 -6.07 7.16 13.03
N CYS A 8 -4.79 6.86 12.95
CA CYS A 8 -4.01 6.33 14.05
C CYS A 8 -3.21 7.47 14.68
N ASP A 9 -3.39 7.65 15.98
CA ASP A 9 -2.50 8.42 16.84
C ASP A 9 -1.86 7.50 17.91
N ASP A 10 -1.19 8.09 18.89
CA ASP A 10 -0.54 7.34 19.97
C ASP A 10 -1.56 6.70 20.94
N ALA A 11 -2.79 7.21 21.00
CA ALA A 11 -3.87 6.72 21.86
C ALA A 11 -4.72 5.62 21.19
N GLY A 12 -4.73 5.54 19.85
CA GLY A 12 -5.37 4.47 19.12
C GLY A 12 -6.04 4.94 17.83
N LEU A 13 -7.24 4.43 17.58
CA LEU A 13 -8.06 4.81 16.42
C LEU A 13 -8.94 6.00 16.79
N VAL A 14 -8.93 7.04 15.96
CA VAL A 14 -9.78 8.23 16.10
C VAL A 14 -10.45 8.57 14.77
N LEU A 15 -11.67 9.08 14.81
CA LEU A 15 -12.34 9.54 13.60
C LEU A 15 -11.68 10.80 13.05
N HIS A 16 -11.63 10.93 11.73
CA HIS A 16 -11.09 12.14 11.13
C HIS A 16 -12.12 13.27 11.14
N ARG A 17 -11.85 14.34 11.91
CA ARG A 17 -12.71 15.54 12.03
C ARG A 17 -14.13 15.28 12.54
N GLU A 18 -14.33 14.16 13.22
CA GLU A 18 -15.61 13.82 13.84
C GLU A 18 -15.37 13.46 15.31
N ALA A 19 -16.35 13.74 16.16
CA ALA A 19 -16.34 13.32 17.55
C ALA A 19 -16.90 11.89 17.68
N GLY A 20 -16.54 11.23 18.78
CA GLY A 20 -17.08 9.93 19.16
C GLY A 20 -16.12 8.76 18.96
N SER A 21 -16.64 7.56 19.17
CA SER A 21 -15.85 6.32 19.16
C SER A 21 -15.60 5.84 17.73
N ALA A 22 -14.31 5.81 17.33
CA ALA A 22 -13.90 5.23 16.05
C ALA A 22 -14.32 3.76 15.94
N ASP A 23 -14.30 3.01 17.04
CA ASP A 23 -14.71 1.61 17.06
C ASP A 23 -16.18 1.43 16.75
N ALA A 24 -17.04 2.22 17.41
CA ALA A 24 -18.47 2.16 17.22
C ALA A 24 -18.84 2.54 15.77
N ALA A 25 -18.18 3.58 15.24
CA ALA A 25 -18.37 4.02 13.87
C ALA A 25 -17.88 2.97 12.84
N LEU A 26 -16.72 2.33 13.07
CA LEU A 26 -16.22 1.24 12.23
C LEU A 26 -17.18 0.05 12.21
N ALA A 27 -17.64 -0.38 13.40
CA ALA A 27 -18.57 -1.49 13.51
C ALA A 27 -19.93 -1.19 12.85
N ARG A 28 -20.43 0.05 13.00
CA ARG A 28 -21.66 0.51 12.36
C ARG A 28 -21.50 0.55 10.84
N ALA A 29 -20.45 1.20 10.33
CA ALA A 29 -20.17 1.27 8.89
C ALA A 29 -20.01 -0.12 8.25
N ALA A 30 -19.43 -1.07 8.99
CA ALA A 30 -19.34 -2.46 8.56
C ALA A 30 -20.73 -3.12 8.44
N ARG A 31 -21.63 -2.95 9.43
CA ARG A 31 -22.98 -3.53 9.37
C ARG A 31 -23.88 -2.89 8.32
N GLU A 32 -23.72 -1.60 8.06
CA GLU A 32 -24.56 -0.82 7.14
C GLU A 32 -24.14 -0.91 5.66
N SER A 33 -23.08 -1.66 5.34
CA SER A 33 -22.60 -1.82 3.97
C SER A 33 -22.52 -3.30 3.56
N ALA A 34 -22.84 -3.57 2.30
CA ALA A 34 -22.61 -4.87 1.65
C ALA A 34 -21.35 -4.81 0.76
N GLY A 35 -20.86 -5.96 0.27
CA GLY A 35 -19.67 -6.02 -0.59
C GLY A 35 -18.33 -6.06 0.18
N PRO A 36 -17.17 -5.96 -0.48
CA PRO A 36 -15.86 -6.12 0.15
C PRO A 36 -15.47 -4.93 1.04
N VAL A 37 -14.56 -5.18 1.98
CA VAL A 37 -13.87 -4.12 2.72
C VAL A 37 -12.53 -3.85 2.05
N ILE A 38 -12.25 -2.60 1.66
CA ILE A 38 -10.98 -2.21 1.06
C ILE A 38 -10.29 -1.17 1.94
N VAL A 39 -9.19 -1.58 2.55
CA VAL A 39 -8.33 -0.71 3.37
C VAL A 39 -7.36 0.05 2.47
N MET A 40 -7.27 1.37 2.66
CA MET A 40 -6.37 2.25 1.92
C MET A 40 -5.40 2.93 2.89
N VAL A 41 -4.10 2.76 2.66
CA VAL A 41 -3.04 3.29 3.54
C VAL A 41 -2.00 4.09 2.75
N HIS A 42 -1.84 5.36 3.11
CA HIS A 42 -0.88 6.26 2.50
C HIS A 42 0.58 5.98 2.94
N GLY A 43 1.53 6.56 2.21
CA GLY A 43 2.97 6.48 2.46
C GLY A 43 3.55 7.64 3.29
N PHE A 44 4.87 7.81 3.17
CA PHE A 44 5.64 8.88 3.82
C PHE A 44 5.15 10.29 3.45
N SER A 45 5.45 11.28 4.31
CA SER A 45 5.18 12.72 4.15
C SER A 45 3.73 13.19 4.38
N PHE A 46 2.82 12.30 4.74
CA PHE A 46 1.44 12.64 5.10
C PHE A 46 1.23 12.72 6.61
N ARG A 47 0.36 13.63 7.04
CA ARG A 47 -0.11 13.79 8.42
C ARG A 47 -1.60 14.16 8.41
N PRO A 48 -2.48 13.36 9.03
CA PRO A 48 -3.90 13.69 9.12
C PRO A 48 -4.18 15.07 9.71
N GLY A 49 -5.08 15.83 9.06
CA GLY A 49 -5.46 17.18 9.47
C GLY A 49 -4.45 18.28 9.12
N TYR A 50 -3.31 17.96 8.48
CA TYR A 50 -2.24 18.93 8.23
C TYR A 50 -2.24 19.47 6.79
N GLY A 51 -3.24 20.30 6.48
CA GLY A 51 -3.39 21.01 5.20
C GLY A 51 -3.17 20.12 3.97
N ALA A 52 -2.38 20.58 3.00
CA ALA A 52 -2.06 19.84 1.76
C ALA A 52 -1.36 18.47 1.98
N HIS A 53 -0.88 18.20 3.20
CA HIS A 53 -0.31 16.91 3.58
C HIS A 53 -1.29 16.02 4.36
N CYS A 54 -2.55 16.42 4.49
CA CYS A 54 -3.61 15.56 4.97
C CYS A 54 -3.91 14.50 3.89
N PRO A 55 -3.76 13.20 4.17
CA PRO A 55 -4.06 12.16 3.19
C PRO A 55 -5.54 12.15 2.81
N HIS A 56 -6.43 12.54 3.74
CA HIS A 56 -7.89 12.63 3.53
C HIS A 56 -8.33 13.82 2.67
N GLU A 57 -7.44 14.77 2.42
CA GLU A 57 -7.62 15.87 1.45
C GLU A 57 -6.80 15.64 0.18
N HIS A 58 -6.21 14.45 0.05
CA HIS A 58 -5.29 14.10 -1.04
C HIS A 58 -5.68 12.72 -1.61
N ILE A 59 -4.83 11.70 -1.48
CA ILE A 59 -5.07 10.39 -2.13
C ILE A 59 -6.23 9.60 -1.52
N LEU A 60 -6.58 9.85 -0.25
CA LEU A 60 -7.69 9.20 0.44
C LEU A 60 -8.99 10.02 0.38
N SER A 61 -9.00 11.13 -0.35
CA SER A 61 -10.21 11.90 -0.61
C SER A 61 -11.11 11.20 -1.64
N MET A 62 -12.41 11.49 -1.60
CA MET A 62 -13.35 11.09 -2.66
C MET A 62 -13.17 11.90 -3.94
N GLU A 63 -12.42 12.99 -3.89
CA GLU A 63 -12.16 13.85 -5.04
C GLU A 63 -10.67 13.86 -5.36
N ASP A 64 -10.34 14.10 -6.63
CA ASP A 64 -8.96 14.39 -6.98
C ASP A 64 -8.57 15.73 -6.34
N GLY A 65 -7.42 15.77 -5.70
CA GLY A 65 -6.90 17.01 -5.13
C GLY A 65 -6.21 17.89 -6.18
N PRO A 66 -5.80 19.11 -5.80
CA PRO A 66 -5.17 20.07 -6.73
C PRO A 66 -3.77 19.63 -7.19
N SER A 67 -3.10 18.75 -6.44
CA SER A 67 -1.81 18.20 -6.81
C SER A 67 -1.97 17.14 -7.90
N TRP A 68 -1.09 17.13 -8.91
CA TRP A 68 -1.07 16.11 -9.96
C TRP A 68 -0.90 14.67 -9.41
N LYS A 69 -0.41 14.54 -8.17
CA LYS A 69 -0.25 13.27 -7.46
C LYS A 69 -1.49 12.87 -6.66
N ALA A 70 -2.45 13.78 -6.47
CA ALA A 70 -3.64 13.60 -5.63
C ALA A 70 -4.78 12.93 -6.41
N LYS A 71 -4.55 11.71 -6.90
CA LYS A 71 -5.61 10.90 -7.49
C LYS A 71 -6.42 10.22 -6.39
N SER A 72 -7.74 10.36 -6.45
CA SER A 72 -8.66 9.75 -5.49
C SER A 72 -8.59 8.23 -5.59
N TRP A 73 -7.96 7.61 -4.59
CA TRP A 73 -7.95 6.15 -4.48
C TRP A 73 -9.35 5.61 -4.24
N PRO A 74 -10.20 6.17 -3.33
CA PRO A 74 -11.56 5.69 -3.18
C PRO A 74 -12.33 5.56 -4.50
N ARG A 75 -12.37 6.62 -5.32
CA ARG A 75 -13.06 6.55 -6.63
C ARG A 75 -12.40 5.58 -7.58
N GLY A 76 -11.07 5.62 -7.68
CA GLY A 76 -10.31 4.71 -8.55
C GLY A 76 -10.48 3.24 -8.17
N LEU A 77 -10.85 2.96 -6.91
CA LEU A 77 -11.15 1.64 -6.38
C LEU A 77 -12.66 1.33 -6.35
N GLY A 78 -13.50 2.14 -7.01
CA GLY A 78 -14.92 1.87 -7.22
C GLY A 78 -15.86 2.31 -6.11
N PHE A 79 -15.44 3.19 -5.20
CA PHE A 79 -16.33 3.80 -4.21
C PHE A 79 -16.94 5.12 -4.72
N GLY A 80 -18.16 5.43 -4.28
CA GLY A 80 -18.87 6.66 -4.63
C GLY A 80 -19.69 6.55 -5.91
N SER A 81 -20.00 5.33 -6.33
CA SER A 81 -20.88 5.05 -7.47
C SER A 81 -22.36 5.08 -7.10
N GLY A 82 -22.67 4.94 -5.80
CA GLY A 82 -24.04 4.81 -5.30
C GLY A 82 -24.60 3.38 -5.39
N MET A 83 -23.80 2.42 -5.86
CA MET A 83 -24.18 1.01 -5.90
C MET A 83 -24.25 0.43 -4.48
N ALA A 84 -25.27 -0.37 -4.19
CA ALA A 84 -25.50 -0.93 -2.85
C ALA A 84 -24.40 -1.90 -2.38
N ASP A 85 -23.67 -2.52 -3.31
CA ASP A 85 -22.61 -3.49 -3.07
C ASP A 85 -21.20 -2.89 -3.22
N GLU A 86 -21.07 -1.55 -3.28
CA GLU A 86 -19.77 -0.91 -3.47
C GLU A 86 -18.78 -1.16 -2.33
N GLY A 87 -19.21 -1.69 -1.18
CA GLY A 87 -18.32 -2.10 -0.10
C GLY A 87 -18.16 -1.08 1.03
N LEU A 88 -17.17 -1.35 1.88
CA LEU A 88 -16.66 -0.39 2.85
C LEU A 88 -15.21 -0.04 2.51
N GLY A 89 -14.97 1.22 2.17
CA GLY A 89 -13.64 1.81 2.09
C GLY A 89 -13.17 2.25 3.48
N LEU A 90 -12.06 1.70 3.96
CA LEU A 90 -11.39 2.19 5.16
C LEU A 90 -10.19 3.05 4.75
N ALA A 91 -10.34 4.37 4.81
CA ALA A 91 -9.24 5.31 4.60
C ALA A 91 -8.48 5.51 5.94
N LEU A 92 -7.28 4.93 6.06
CA LEU A 92 -6.47 5.03 7.28
C LEU A 92 -5.37 6.09 7.13
N GLY A 93 -5.47 7.13 7.95
CA GLY A 93 -4.43 8.14 8.15
C GLY A 93 -3.49 7.78 9.30
N TRP A 94 -2.20 8.11 9.20
CA TRP A 94 -1.23 7.96 10.28
C TRP A 94 -0.13 9.02 10.18
N GLU A 95 0.57 9.31 11.29
CA GLU A 95 1.68 10.26 11.30
C GLU A 95 2.91 9.69 10.56
N ALA A 96 3.06 10.05 9.29
CA ALA A 96 4.10 9.57 8.40
C ALA A 96 5.12 10.65 8.03
N ARG A 97 5.10 11.83 8.68
CA ARG A 97 6.13 12.86 8.56
C ARG A 97 7.23 12.66 9.60
N GLY A 98 8.23 13.54 9.53
CA GLY A 98 9.45 13.47 10.33
C GLY A 98 10.58 12.79 9.57
N THR A 99 11.51 12.18 10.30
CA THR A 99 12.62 11.46 9.67
C THR A 99 12.15 10.11 9.12
N ILE A 100 12.89 9.56 8.15
CA ILE A 100 12.56 8.24 7.58
C ILE A 100 12.61 7.13 8.65
N TRP A 101 13.50 7.23 9.64
CA TRP A 101 13.59 6.27 10.75
C TRP A 101 12.37 6.35 11.66
N ASP A 102 11.92 7.56 11.98
CA ASP A 102 10.72 7.76 12.80
C ASP A 102 9.47 7.26 12.08
N ALA A 103 9.29 7.64 10.82
CA ALA A 103 8.18 7.16 10.02
C ALA A 103 8.20 5.63 9.87
N TYR A 104 9.39 5.02 9.69
CA TYR A 104 9.52 3.56 9.62
C TYR A 104 9.18 2.86 10.95
N ARG A 105 9.46 3.49 12.09
CA ARG A 105 9.03 3.03 13.42
C ARG A 105 7.54 3.21 13.62
N ARG A 106 7.00 4.40 13.36
CA ARG A 106 5.57 4.74 13.45
C ARG A 106 4.70 3.87 12.56
N ALA A 107 5.19 3.47 11.37
CA ALA A 107 4.48 2.53 10.49
C ALA A 107 4.18 1.18 11.18
N ALA A 108 5.03 0.72 12.11
CA ALA A 108 4.75 -0.49 12.88
C ALA A 108 3.66 -0.27 13.94
N ILE A 109 3.55 0.94 14.49
CA ILE A 109 2.49 1.33 15.43
C ILE A 109 1.17 1.42 14.68
N ALA A 110 1.15 2.13 13.54
CA ALA A 110 0.01 2.22 12.64
C ALA A 110 -0.47 0.84 12.17
N GLY A 111 0.44 -0.13 11.97
CA GLY A 111 0.09 -1.50 11.65
C GLY A 111 -0.71 -2.21 12.76
N ARG A 112 -0.41 -1.94 14.03
CA ARG A 112 -1.22 -2.45 15.16
C ARG A 112 -2.60 -1.83 15.19
N ALA A 113 -2.68 -0.51 14.98
CA ALA A 113 -3.96 0.19 14.90
C ALA A 113 -4.81 -0.32 13.72
N LEU A 114 -4.20 -0.55 12.56
CA LEU A 114 -4.88 -1.16 11.42
C LEU A 114 -5.39 -2.57 11.72
N ALA A 115 -4.58 -3.43 12.35
CA ALA A 115 -5.03 -4.76 12.75
C ALA A 115 -6.25 -4.68 13.69
N ARG A 116 -6.24 -3.73 14.63
CA ARG A 116 -7.39 -3.47 15.51
C ARG A 116 -8.64 -3.04 14.73
N ALA A 117 -8.50 -2.11 13.78
CA ALA A 117 -9.62 -1.68 12.93
C ALA A 117 -10.23 -2.85 12.15
N VAL A 118 -9.38 -3.70 11.56
CA VAL A 118 -9.82 -4.89 10.82
C VAL A 118 -10.51 -5.89 11.74
N ARG A 119 -10.03 -6.12 12.96
CA ARG A 119 -10.71 -6.98 13.94
C ARG A 119 -12.09 -6.45 14.31
N ILE A 120 -12.25 -5.14 14.51
CA ILE A 120 -13.56 -4.52 14.79
C ILE A 120 -14.54 -4.77 13.64
N ILE A 121 -14.09 -4.54 12.40
CA ILE A 121 -14.90 -4.78 11.19
C ILE A 121 -15.29 -6.27 11.10
N ARG A 122 -14.32 -7.18 11.28
CA ARG A 122 -14.57 -8.63 11.22
C ARG A 122 -15.50 -9.14 12.31
N ALA A 123 -15.42 -8.58 13.51
CA ALA A 123 -16.33 -8.92 14.60
C ALA A 123 -17.77 -8.45 14.30
N ALA A 124 -17.92 -7.29 13.65
CA ALA A 124 -19.22 -6.76 13.25
C ALA A 124 -19.83 -7.48 12.04
N THR A 125 -19.00 -7.98 11.12
CA THR A 125 -19.41 -8.74 9.93
C THR A 125 -18.49 -9.94 9.69
N PRO A 126 -18.70 -11.06 10.41
CA PRO A 126 -17.92 -12.27 10.22
C PRO A 126 -18.00 -12.79 8.77
N GLY A 127 -16.91 -13.34 8.25
CA GLY A 127 -16.86 -13.87 6.88
C GLY A 127 -16.65 -12.82 5.78
N ARG A 128 -16.90 -11.53 6.04
CA ARG A 128 -16.71 -10.46 5.04
C ARG A 128 -15.26 -10.39 4.54
N GLU A 129 -15.09 -10.31 3.22
CA GLU A 129 -13.78 -10.22 2.59
C GLU A 129 -13.11 -8.87 2.88
N VAL A 130 -11.82 -8.92 3.23
CA VAL A 130 -11.01 -7.73 3.49
C VAL A 130 -9.81 -7.73 2.54
N HIS A 131 -9.64 -6.62 1.83
CA HIS A 131 -8.49 -6.34 0.99
C HIS A 131 -7.77 -5.09 1.49
N ALA A 132 -6.51 -4.95 1.10
CA ALA A 132 -5.70 -3.79 1.47
C ALA A 132 -4.88 -3.27 0.30
N ILE A 133 -4.70 -1.96 0.26
CA ILE A 133 -3.75 -1.30 -0.62
C ILE A 133 -2.90 -0.32 0.18
N GLY A 134 -1.58 -0.42 0.04
CA GLY A 134 -0.63 0.41 0.77
C GLY A 134 0.48 0.92 -0.14
N HIS A 135 0.78 2.21 -0.09
CA HIS A 135 1.89 2.81 -0.84
C HIS A 135 3.10 3.06 0.04
N SER A 136 4.31 2.75 -0.44
CA SER A 136 5.56 3.09 0.25
C SER A 136 5.59 2.51 1.67
N LEU A 137 5.77 3.35 2.69
CA LEU A 137 5.66 2.96 4.10
C LEU A 137 4.27 2.48 4.51
N GLY A 138 3.21 2.86 3.78
CA GLY A 138 1.87 2.28 3.94
C GLY A 138 1.84 0.78 3.63
N ALA A 139 2.69 0.29 2.73
CA ALA A 139 2.83 -1.15 2.53
C ALA A 139 3.37 -1.86 3.79
N ARG A 140 4.32 -1.22 4.47
CA ARG A 140 4.81 -1.71 5.76
C ARG A 140 3.71 -1.69 6.84
N VAL A 141 2.86 -0.68 6.88
CA VAL A 141 1.68 -0.65 7.78
C VAL A 141 0.78 -1.87 7.53
N VAL A 142 0.44 -2.13 6.26
CA VAL A 142 -0.37 -3.29 5.85
C VAL A 142 0.28 -4.60 6.26
N MET A 143 1.57 -4.80 5.94
CA MET A 143 2.29 -6.03 6.31
C MET A 143 2.38 -6.23 7.82
N ARG A 144 2.56 -5.15 8.58
CA ARG A 144 2.58 -5.21 10.05
C ARG A 144 1.21 -5.53 10.63
N ALA A 145 0.13 -5.08 10.00
CA ALA A 145 -1.22 -5.48 10.39
C ALA A 145 -1.45 -6.96 10.11
N MET A 146 -1.15 -7.42 8.88
CA MET A 146 -1.30 -8.83 8.48
C MET A 146 -0.54 -9.80 9.39
N ALA A 147 0.66 -9.41 9.86
CA ALA A 147 1.45 -10.22 10.80
C ALA A 147 0.78 -10.49 12.16
N GLN A 148 -0.29 -9.78 12.50
CA GLN A 148 -1.01 -9.86 13.78
C GLN A 148 -2.46 -10.34 13.62
N LEU A 149 -2.95 -10.43 12.38
CA LEU A 149 -4.30 -10.89 12.10
C LEU A 149 -4.30 -12.41 11.98
N GLU A 150 -5.47 -13.01 12.16
CA GLU A 150 -5.65 -14.43 11.90
C GLU A 150 -5.48 -14.73 10.40
N PRO A 151 -4.95 -15.91 10.04
CA PRO A 151 -4.85 -16.37 8.66
C PRO A 151 -6.15 -16.18 7.87
N GLY A 152 -6.04 -15.65 6.65
CA GLY A 152 -7.20 -15.42 5.79
C GLY A 152 -8.07 -14.22 6.17
N THR A 153 -7.73 -13.46 7.23
CA THR A 153 -8.44 -12.22 7.55
C THR A 153 -8.33 -11.19 6.42
N VAL A 154 -7.13 -11.03 5.86
CA VAL A 154 -6.89 -10.22 4.66
C VAL A 154 -6.70 -11.17 3.49
N ARG A 155 -7.64 -11.16 2.55
CA ARG A 155 -7.64 -12.03 1.37
C ARG A 155 -6.57 -11.59 0.36
N ARG A 156 -6.54 -10.30 0.01
CA ARG A 156 -5.57 -9.74 -0.96
C ARG A 156 -4.99 -8.41 -0.50
N ALA A 157 -3.67 -8.25 -0.60
CA ALA A 157 -2.97 -7.01 -0.34
C ALA A 157 -2.16 -6.56 -1.57
N ILE A 158 -2.42 -5.34 -2.04
CA ILE A 158 -1.66 -4.69 -3.11
C ILE A 158 -0.68 -3.69 -2.49
N LEU A 159 0.61 -3.93 -2.69
CA LEU A 159 1.68 -3.13 -2.09
C LEU A 159 2.37 -2.31 -3.17
N LEU A 160 2.16 -1.00 -3.20
CA LEU A 160 2.68 -0.11 -4.22
C LEU A 160 4.04 0.47 -3.81
N ASN A 161 5.10 0.19 -4.57
CA ASN A 161 6.48 0.55 -4.25
C ASN A 161 6.82 0.30 -2.75
N PRO A 162 6.69 -0.94 -2.27
CA PRO A 162 6.72 -1.24 -0.84
C PRO A 162 8.05 -0.88 -0.17
N ALA A 163 7.99 0.01 0.81
CA ALA A 163 9.13 0.38 1.66
C ALA A 163 9.29 -0.60 2.83
N GLU A 164 9.49 -1.88 2.51
CA GLU A 164 9.66 -2.97 3.48
C GLU A 164 10.74 -3.94 3.00
N PHE A 165 11.47 -4.54 3.94
CA PHE A 165 12.48 -5.54 3.66
C PHE A 165 11.84 -6.91 3.40
N ARG A 166 12.42 -7.66 2.46
CA ARG A 166 11.90 -8.97 2.06
C ARG A 166 11.81 -9.93 3.24
N GLY A 167 12.84 -10.04 4.06
CA GLY A 167 12.82 -10.92 5.24
C GLY A 167 11.71 -10.55 6.24
N ALA A 168 11.44 -9.25 6.41
CA ALA A 168 10.35 -8.79 7.26
C ALA A 168 8.97 -9.08 6.65
N ALA A 169 8.83 -8.97 5.33
CA ALA A 169 7.62 -9.31 4.61
C ALA A 169 7.32 -10.81 4.68
N GLU A 170 8.31 -11.66 4.40
CA GLU A 170 8.20 -13.13 4.53
C GLU A 170 7.80 -13.53 5.95
N ALA A 171 8.41 -12.93 6.98
CA ALA A 171 8.08 -13.20 8.37
C ALA A 171 6.63 -12.79 8.72
N ALA A 172 6.12 -11.70 8.14
CA ALA A 172 4.73 -11.29 8.33
C ALA A 172 3.75 -12.29 7.68
N LEU A 173 4.08 -12.79 6.48
CA LEU A 173 3.28 -13.79 5.78
C LEU A 173 3.25 -15.13 6.52
N ALA A 174 4.41 -15.58 7.01
CA ALA A 174 4.54 -16.83 7.75
C ALA A 174 3.80 -16.83 9.10
N ARG A 175 3.67 -15.67 9.77
CA ARG A 175 3.12 -15.59 11.13
C ARG A 175 1.61 -15.40 11.20
N GLY A 176 1.03 -14.55 10.35
CA GLY A 176 -0.36 -14.09 10.53
C GLY A 176 -1.19 -14.03 9.26
N ALA A 177 -0.59 -13.71 8.10
CA ALA A 177 -1.36 -13.69 6.86
C ALA A 177 -1.84 -15.11 6.47
N GLY A 178 -0.99 -16.11 6.73
CA GLY A 178 -1.24 -17.51 6.41
C GLY A 178 -1.17 -17.80 4.91
N PRO A 179 -1.33 -19.08 4.52
CA PRO A 179 -1.17 -19.52 3.12
C PRO A 179 -2.27 -19.00 2.18
N GLY A 180 -3.43 -18.58 2.72
CA GLY A 180 -4.55 -18.07 1.93
C GLY A 180 -4.47 -16.57 1.61
N ALA A 181 -3.49 -15.83 2.16
CA ALA A 181 -3.33 -14.42 1.86
C ALA A 181 -2.56 -14.21 0.57
N GLU A 182 -3.12 -13.40 -0.32
CA GLU A 182 -2.53 -13.06 -1.60
C GLU A 182 -1.84 -11.70 -1.52
N VAL A 183 -0.56 -11.63 -1.89
CA VAL A 183 0.20 -10.37 -1.92
C VAL A 183 0.67 -10.07 -3.33
N ILE A 184 0.29 -8.89 -3.80
CA ILE A 184 0.68 -8.33 -5.10
C ILE A 184 1.59 -7.13 -4.82
N ALA A 185 2.90 -7.33 -4.92
CA ALA A 185 3.87 -6.23 -4.84
C ALA A 185 3.99 -5.56 -6.21
N VAL A 186 3.65 -4.28 -6.31
CA VAL A 186 3.79 -3.50 -7.54
C VAL A 186 5.03 -2.63 -7.42
N THR A 187 5.96 -2.78 -8.35
CA THR A 187 7.22 -2.02 -8.37
C THR A 187 7.56 -1.52 -9.78
N GLY A 188 8.61 -0.72 -9.90
CA GLY A 188 9.15 -0.24 -11.15
C GLY A 188 10.57 0.29 -10.99
N ARG A 189 11.33 0.35 -12.08
CA ARG A 189 12.69 0.93 -12.08
C ARG A 189 12.69 2.39 -11.65
N GLU A 190 11.59 3.10 -11.86
CA GLU A 190 11.37 4.48 -11.44
C GLU A 190 11.48 4.67 -9.91
N ASN A 191 11.34 3.59 -9.14
CA ASN A 191 11.44 3.58 -7.69
C ASN A 191 12.86 3.24 -7.16
N ALA A 192 13.80 2.83 -8.02
CA ALA A 192 15.05 2.22 -7.59
C ALA A 192 15.90 3.11 -6.64
N GLY A 193 15.88 4.43 -6.83
CA GLY A 193 16.57 5.38 -5.95
C GLY A 193 16.00 5.41 -4.52
N PHE A 194 14.67 5.33 -4.37
CA PHE A 194 14.01 5.30 -3.07
C PHE A 194 14.30 3.99 -2.33
N ASP A 195 14.34 2.88 -3.05
CA ASP A 195 14.70 1.57 -2.52
C ASP A 195 16.15 1.56 -2.00
N MET A 196 17.09 2.10 -2.78
CA MET A 196 18.49 2.27 -2.37
C MET A 196 18.62 3.18 -1.14
N MET A 197 17.84 4.27 -1.08
CA MET A 197 17.81 5.16 0.07
C MET A 197 17.38 4.43 1.34
N LEU A 198 16.30 3.65 1.26
CA LEU A 198 15.77 2.93 2.42
C LEU A 198 16.76 1.87 2.92
N GLU A 199 17.37 1.10 2.01
CA GLU A 199 18.40 0.12 2.37
C GLU A 199 19.60 0.76 3.08
N ARG A 200 20.07 1.92 2.59
CA ARG A 200 21.24 2.62 3.15
C ARG A 200 20.94 3.32 4.48
N LEU A 201 19.76 3.91 4.63
CA LEU A 201 19.42 4.68 5.83
C LEU A 201 18.85 3.79 6.93
N VAL A 202 17.90 2.92 6.60
CA VAL A 202 17.19 2.09 7.60
C VAL A 202 17.87 0.75 7.81
N GLY A 203 18.50 0.18 6.79
CA GLY A 203 19.17 -1.13 6.87
C GLY A 203 20.20 -1.22 8.00
N PRO A 204 21.15 -0.27 8.16
CA PRO A 204 22.14 -0.31 9.23
C PRO A 204 21.52 -0.31 10.63
N VAL A 205 20.52 0.55 10.87
CA VAL A 205 19.80 0.65 12.16
C VAL A 205 18.96 -0.61 12.44
N ARG A 206 18.66 -1.40 11.42
CA ARG A 206 17.90 -2.65 11.52
C ARG A 206 18.78 -3.90 11.39
N ARG A 207 20.10 -3.78 11.29
CA ARG A 207 21.01 -4.89 10.95
C ARG A 207 20.86 -6.11 11.87
N GLY A 208 20.66 -5.91 13.17
CA GLY A 208 20.41 -7.02 14.12
C GLY A 208 19.02 -7.66 14.04
N ARG A 209 18.11 -7.13 13.22
CA ARG A 209 16.74 -7.64 13.00
C ARG A 209 16.48 -8.08 11.57
N LEU A 210 17.39 -7.79 10.65
CA LEU A 210 17.32 -8.18 9.25
C LEU A 210 18.22 -9.38 9.02
N ARG A 211 17.89 -10.19 8.02
CA ARG A 211 18.80 -11.25 7.57
C ARG A 211 20.04 -10.62 6.93
N PRO A 212 21.24 -11.22 7.04
CA PRO A 212 22.39 -10.77 6.28
C PRO A 212 22.05 -10.69 4.78
N GLY A 213 22.34 -9.55 4.15
CA GLY A 213 22.04 -9.31 2.74
C GLY A 213 20.55 -9.08 2.42
N ASP A 214 19.67 -8.89 3.41
CA ASP A 214 18.25 -8.58 3.18
C ASP A 214 18.08 -7.26 2.41
N ARG A 215 17.11 -7.24 1.51
CA ARG A 215 16.88 -6.16 0.55
C ARG A 215 15.42 -5.75 0.57
N VAL A 216 15.16 -4.53 0.14
CA VAL A 216 13.78 -4.04 0.06
C VAL A 216 13.03 -4.74 -1.08
N LEU A 217 11.72 -4.88 -0.93
CA LEU A 217 10.87 -5.65 -1.84
C LEU A 217 10.94 -5.19 -3.31
N GLY A 218 11.21 -3.91 -3.57
CA GLY A 218 11.41 -3.42 -4.93
C GLY A 218 12.68 -3.96 -5.62
N ARG A 219 13.66 -4.45 -4.84
CA ARG A 219 14.95 -5.01 -5.31
C ARG A 219 15.09 -6.51 -5.05
N ALA A 220 14.26 -7.08 -4.17
CA ALA A 220 14.15 -8.51 -3.94
C ALA A 220 12.66 -8.91 -3.99
N PRO A 221 12.17 -9.31 -5.18
CA PRO A 221 10.77 -9.69 -5.38
C PRO A 221 10.30 -10.81 -4.43
N LEU A 222 9.00 -10.79 -4.14
CA LEU A 222 8.32 -11.94 -3.55
C LEU A 222 7.93 -12.90 -4.68
N ASP A 223 8.18 -14.18 -4.47
CA ASP A 223 7.74 -15.23 -5.38
C ASP A 223 7.37 -16.47 -4.58
N GLY A 224 6.17 -16.99 -4.81
CA GLY A 224 5.57 -18.08 -4.05
C GLY A 224 4.07 -18.20 -4.32
N PRO A 225 3.40 -19.30 -3.93
CA PRO A 225 2.03 -19.64 -4.36
C PRO A 225 0.97 -18.53 -4.19
N GLY A 226 1.04 -17.73 -3.12
CA GLY A 226 0.15 -16.57 -2.89
C GLY A 226 0.82 -15.20 -3.11
N GLN A 227 1.98 -15.13 -3.77
CA GLN A 227 2.77 -13.92 -3.86
C GLN A 227 3.20 -13.65 -5.30
N VAL A 228 2.98 -12.44 -5.80
CA VAL A 228 3.43 -12.03 -7.13
C VAL A 228 4.00 -10.61 -7.08
N THR A 229 5.08 -10.37 -7.83
CA THR A 229 5.62 -9.04 -8.05
C THR A 229 5.33 -8.57 -9.49
N LEU A 230 4.56 -7.49 -9.62
CA LEU A 230 4.29 -6.80 -10.87
C LEU A 230 5.32 -5.68 -11.08
N ARG A 231 6.24 -5.90 -12.02
CA ARG A 231 7.25 -4.91 -12.43
C ARG A 231 6.72 -4.07 -13.59
N LEU A 232 6.13 -2.92 -13.30
CA LEU A 232 5.46 -2.09 -14.32
C LEU A 232 6.44 -1.46 -15.34
N ASP A 233 7.73 -1.44 -15.05
CA ASP A 233 8.77 -0.99 -15.98
C ASP A 233 9.03 -1.97 -17.13
N ARG A 234 8.62 -3.24 -16.96
CA ARG A 234 8.80 -4.34 -17.92
C ARG A 234 7.67 -4.37 -18.96
N SER A 235 8.04 -4.38 -20.23
CA SER A 235 7.06 -4.43 -21.33
C SER A 235 6.26 -5.72 -21.31
N GLU A 236 6.86 -6.83 -20.88
CA GLU A 236 6.23 -8.15 -20.81
C GLU A 236 5.10 -8.18 -19.77
N VAL A 237 5.31 -7.53 -18.63
CA VAL A 237 4.28 -7.36 -17.58
C VAL A 237 3.14 -6.48 -18.10
N VAL A 238 3.46 -5.37 -18.76
CA VAL A 238 2.45 -4.46 -19.32
C VAL A 238 1.63 -5.15 -20.41
N ALA A 239 2.27 -5.88 -21.31
CA ALA A 239 1.62 -6.65 -22.37
C ALA A 239 0.73 -7.75 -21.79
N ARG A 240 1.20 -8.45 -20.74
CA ARG A 240 0.40 -9.47 -20.05
C ARG A 240 -0.85 -8.87 -19.40
N LEU A 241 -0.72 -7.73 -18.73
CA LEU A 241 -1.89 -7.04 -18.14
C LEU A 241 -2.87 -6.57 -19.21
N ALA A 242 -2.38 -6.07 -20.35
CA ALA A 242 -3.23 -5.70 -21.48
C ALA A 242 -3.98 -6.92 -22.06
N ALA A 243 -3.31 -8.07 -22.21
CA ALA A 243 -3.94 -9.31 -22.66
C ALA A 243 -5.00 -9.84 -21.67
N LEU A 244 -4.91 -9.46 -20.40
CA LEU A 244 -5.92 -9.74 -19.37
C LEU A 244 -7.04 -8.67 -19.32
N GLY A 245 -7.07 -7.72 -20.26
CA GLY A 245 -8.09 -6.65 -20.30
C GLY A 245 -7.76 -5.41 -19.46
N HIS A 246 -6.54 -5.31 -18.92
CA HIS A 246 -6.10 -4.20 -18.08
C HIS A 246 -4.90 -3.44 -18.68
N PRO A 247 -5.10 -2.71 -19.79
CA PRO A 247 -4.03 -1.94 -20.41
C PRO A 247 -3.56 -0.82 -19.48
N LEU A 248 -2.24 -0.64 -19.40
CA LEU A 248 -1.63 0.46 -18.68
C LEU A 248 -1.08 1.49 -19.67
N GLY A 249 -1.27 2.77 -19.37
CA GLY A 249 -0.76 3.87 -20.19
C GLY A 249 0.76 3.97 -20.21
N GLU A 250 1.29 5.08 -20.74
CA GLU A 250 2.72 5.27 -20.91
C GLU A 250 3.53 5.20 -19.59
N LYS A 251 4.82 4.91 -19.74
CA LYS A 251 5.78 4.95 -18.63
C LYS A 251 5.86 6.38 -18.08
N ARG A 252 6.09 6.47 -16.76
CA ARG A 252 6.29 7.75 -16.06
C ARG A 252 7.79 8.12 -16.10
N PRO A 253 8.18 9.34 -15.67
CA PRO A 253 9.58 9.76 -15.67
C PRO A 253 10.50 8.77 -14.96
N ALA A 254 11.78 8.75 -15.35
CA ALA A 254 12.77 7.76 -14.90
C ALA A 254 12.97 7.68 -13.38
N VAL A 255 12.58 8.72 -12.62
CA VAL A 255 12.55 8.72 -11.15
C VAL A 255 11.16 9.18 -10.71
N CYS A 256 10.35 8.23 -10.21
CA CYS A 256 8.98 8.51 -9.78
C CYS A 256 8.50 7.49 -8.76
N HIS A 257 8.33 7.94 -7.52
CA HIS A 257 7.85 7.08 -6.42
C HIS A 257 6.34 6.78 -6.48
N TRP A 258 5.58 7.62 -7.18
CA TRP A 258 4.12 7.55 -7.28
C TRP A 258 3.65 6.88 -8.58
N SER A 259 4.59 6.42 -9.42
CA SER A 259 4.29 5.78 -10.70
C SER A 259 3.29 4.62 -10.62
N PRO A 260 3.24 3.78 -9.56
CA PRO A 260 2.34 2.63 -9.55
C PRO A 260 0.87 3.02 -9.64
N TYR A 261 0.44 4.09 -8.97
CA TYR A 261 -0.97 4.50 -9.00
C TYR A 261 -1.26 5.67 -9.94
N LEU A 262 -0.24 6.42 -10.38
CA LEU A 262 -0.44 7.51 -11.33
C LEU A 262 -0.45 7.04 -12.78
N ARG A 263 -0.04 5.82 -13.08
CA ARG A 263 -0.13 5.28 -14.43
C ARG A 263 -1.60 5.11 -14.83
N ARG A 264 -1.97 5.57 -16.02
CA ARG A 264 -3.34 5.40 -16.55
C ARG A 264 -3.68 3.91 -16.55
N GLY A 265 -4.86 3.56 -16.05
CA GLY A 265 -5.31 2.15 -15.92
C GLY A 265 -4.90 1.45 -14.62
N ALA A 266 -4.01 2.03 -13.80
CA ALA A 266 -3.53 1.35 -12.59
C ALA A 266 -4.60 1.20 -11.49
N LEU A 267 -5.30 2.28 -11.11
CA LEU A 267 -6.36 2.18 -10.11
C LEU A 267 -7.51 1.25 -10.57
N PRO A 268 -8.00 1.31 -11.83
CA PRO A 268 -8.94 0.32 -12.36
C PRO A 268 -8.44 -1.13 -12.30
N LEU A 269 -7.16 -1.38 -12.60
CA LEU A 269 -6.54 -2.70 -12.42
C LEU A 269 -6.63 -3.15 -10.96
N TYR A 270 -6.26 -2.29 -10.01
CA TYR A 270 -6.30 -2.63 -8.58
C TYR A 270 -7.73 -2.85 -8.07
N ALA A 271 -8.70 -2.09 -8.60
CA ALA A 271 -10.11 -2.28 -8.32
C ALA A 271 -10.56 -3.68 -8.77
N ALA A 272 -10.26 -4.06 -10.01
CA ALA A 272 -10.58 -5.39 -10.55
C ALA A 272 -9.94 -6.51 -9.72
N LEU A 273 -8.66 -6.36 -9.39
CA LEU A 273 -7.94 -7.34 -8.57
C LEU A 273 -8.53 -7.50 -7.16
N MET A 274 -9.09 -6.47 -6.54
CA MET A 274 -9.65 -6.59 -5.19
C MET A 274 -11.14 -6.92 -5.17
N ARG A 275 -11.90 -6.50 -6.18
CA ARG A 275 -13.36 -6.71 -6.23
C ARG A 275 -13.77 -7.99 -6.95
N GLN A 276 -12.91 -8.51 -7.80
CA GLN A 276 -13.14 -9.75 -8.57
C GLN A 276 -11.89 -10.64 -8.45
N PRO A 277 -11.47 -11.02 -7.22
CA PRO A 277 -10.21 -11.73 -7.02
C PRO A 277 -10.16 -13.09 -7.74
N GLU A 278 -11.31 -13.73 -7.94
CA GLU A 278 -11.50 -14.98 -8.69
C GLU A 278 -11.45 -14.80 -10.22
N ALA A 279 -11.80 -13.62 -10.75
CA ALA A 279 -11.72 -13.36 -12.20
C ALA A 279 -10.27 -13.37 -12.69
N ILE A 280 -9.34 -12.94 -11.81
CA ILE A 280 -7.91 -12.85 -12.11
C ILE A 280 -7.13 -13.57 -11.00
N ALA A 281 -6.95 -14.88 -11.19
CA ALA A 281 -6.08 -15.68 -10.36
C ALA A 281 -4.62 -15.17 -10.42
N LEU A 282 -3.88 -15.25 -9.29
CA LEU A 282 -2.52 -14.69 -9.19
C LEU A 282 -1.52 -15.32 -10.15
N ASP A 283 -1.68 -16.59 -10.46
CA ASP A 283 -0.86 -17.31 -11.42
C ASP A 283 -0.90 -16.65 -12.81
N LYS A 284 -2.07 -16.13 -13.22
CA LYS A 284 -2.23 -15.43 -14.49
C LYS A 284 -1.45 -14.11 -14.54
N LEU A 285 -1.17 -13.51 -13.39
CA LEU A 285 -0.38 -12.28 -13.27
C LEU A 285 1.14 -12.53 -13.33
N ARG A 286 1.58 -13.77 -13.12
CA ARG A 286 3.01 -14.09 -13.16
C ARG A 286 3.53 -13.94 -14.58
N VAL A 287 4.62 -13.20 -14.69
CA VAL A 287 5.49 -13.23 -15.85
C VAL A 287 6.78 -13.89 -15.40
N ALA A 288 7.22 -14.90 -16.16
CA ALA A 288 8.44 -15.63 -15.84
C ALA A 288 9.59 -14.64 -15.59
N ALA A 289 10.36 -14.89 -14.52
CA ALA A 289 11.61 -14.17 -14.34
C ALA A 289 12.46 -14.39 -15.61
N PRO A 290 13.06 -13.34 -16.19
CA PRO A 290 13.92 -13.53 -17.34
C PRO A 290 15.00 -14.56 -17.00
N ARG A 291 15.13 -15.57 -17.86
CA ARG A 291 16.26 -16.52 -17.83
C ARG A 291 17.53 -15.66 -17.85
N ALA A 292 18.35 -15.82 -16.81
CA ALA A 292 19.44 -14.90 -16.42
C ALA A 292 19.98 -14.05 -17.58
N ALA A 293 19.68 -12.75 -17.56
CA ALA A 293 20.33 -11.79 -18.43
C ALA A 293 21.36 -11.05 -17.58
N SER A 294 22.63 -11.37 -17.84
CA SER A 294 23.70 -10.38 -17.88
C SER A 294 23.19 -9.09 -18.53
N GLU A 295 23.68 -7.95 -18.04
CA GLU A 295 23.28 -6.58 -18.44
C GLU A 295 22.13 -5.97 -17.63
N VAL A 296 22.39 -5.71 -16.34
CA VAL A 296 21.74 -4.58 -15.66
C VAL A 296 22.79 -3.48 -15.53
N ALA A 297 22.71 -2.48 -16.41
CA ALA A 297 23.48 -1.26 -16.24
C ALA A 297 23.17 -0.69 -14.83
N PRO A 298 24.19 -0.45 -13.98
CA PRO A 298 23.95 0.09 -12.65
C PRO A 298 23.29 1.46 -12.79
N VAL A 299 22.12 1.64 -12.17
CA VAL A 299 21.56 2.97 -11.98
C VAL A 299 22.49 3.68 -10.99
N THR A 300 23.38 4.51 -11.51
CA THR A 300 24.26 5.38 -10.73
C THR A 300 23.42 6.51 -10.14
N TRP A 301 22.80 6.24 -8.99
CA TRP A 301 22.16 7.29 -8.21
C TRP A 301 23.24 8.09 -7.46
N ARG A 302 23.44 9.35 -7.89
CA ARG A 302 24.03 10.39 -7.05
C ARG A 302 22.89 11.01 -6.25
N PRO A 303 22.81 10.81 -4.93
CA PRO A 303 21.82 11.52 -4.14
C PRO A 303 22.17 13.01 -4.19
N LEU A 304 21.34 13.81 -4.85
CA LEU A 304 21.26 15.22 -4.47
C LEU A 304 20.70 15.22 -3.04
N LEU A 305 21.58 15.48 -2.07
CA LEU A 305 21.24 15.70 -0.66
C LEU A 305 20.06 16.68 -0.48
N ALA A 306 19.75 17.49 -1.50
CA ALA A 306 18.60 18.40 -1.57
C ALA A 306 17.21 17.73 -1.54
N LEU A 307 17.08 16.41 -1.71
CA LEU A 307 15.80 15.68 -1.61
C LEU A 307 15.60 15.00 -0.24
N LEU A 308 16.57 15.12 0.67
CA LEU A 308 16.39 14.75 2.07
C LEU A 308 15.77 15.95 2.79
N PRO A 309 14.58 15.86 3.40
CA PRO A 309 14.19 16.85 4.39
C PRO A 309 15.08 16.62 5.62
N MET A 310 16.32 17.12 5.57
CA MET A 310 16.93 17.64 6.79
C MET A 310 16.02 18.80 7.20
N GLY A 311 15.41 18.67 8.38
CA GLY A 311 14.29 19.49 8.80
C GLY A 311 14.47 20.97 8.49
N ARG A 312 13.67 21.47 7.54
CA ARG A 312 13.03 22.79 7.50
C ARG A 312 12.31 22.95 6.16
N ASN A 313 11.03 23.30 6.26
CA ASN A 313 10.16 23.96 5.28
C ASN A 313 10.59 23.91 3.80
N ALA A 314 9.80 23.24 2.96
CA ALA A 314 9.68 23.56 1.55
C ALA A 314 8.22 23.98 1.26
N PRO A 315 8.00 25.06 0.50
CA PRO A 315 6.70 25.71 0.41
C PRO A 315 5.71 24.95 -0.50
N SER A 316 4.45 25.30 -0.26
CA SER A 316 3.18 24.93 -0.91
C SER A 316 3.23 24.60 -2.39
#